data_AF-A0A2H0BWY7-F1
#
_entry.id   AF-A0A2H0BWY7-F1
#
_cell.length_a   1.000
_cell.length_b   1.000
_cell.length_c   1.000
_cell.angle_alpha   90.00
_cell.angle_beta   90.00
_cell.angle_gamma   90.00
#
_symmetry.space_group_name_H-M   'P 1'
#
loop_
_entity.id
_entity.type
_entity.pdbx_description
1 polymer ?
#
loop_
_entity_poly.entity_id
_entity_poly.type
_entity_poly.pdbx_seq_one_letter_code
_entity_poly.pdbx_strand_id
1 'polypeptide(L)'
;AVYMLFHIFIALLFMWREWKNVNLRWMYGLLIVFQLFILYHTATRGAILGLIGGLLVVAFLNLFNKDEEARTVKKLSTGLLVGILVLVGGFFLAKDSSFVNNNPVLARFASLTTEEIKSQGRYFIWPMAVDGFKERPILGWGQGNFNYVFQEYYRPEMYILEPWFDRAHNIFLDWMVSGGILGLLAYLSLYLSLLYIIWWKDSLLTHAEKSILTGLLAGYFFHNFFVFDHLVSYVLFFSLLGYIHSRREGEVLWKHSVSQEKVNVIALPVVTLAMISMVYFVNIRPIFANLNLIDALQNLQTGAFEPKVASNNFRQAYSGTVLGREEILEHMALNTTAILSSDLMSVEEKNDYFAFVTQASIDEASRKSDDARIQLVVGSFLSSTSASMNEAFKYLNRAKELMPNKQQVYFELGSAYINADRPADALEAFKYAYELAPDYNEAKVIYLIGAIYAGDRALENSLLDKLSPEVIANDKRVVSAYLNLASMNIKAGRQAQAIALLQRASQIVPAYKEQVDKFIIQIQNGEIK
;
A
#
# COMPACT_ATOMS: atom_id res chain seq x y z
N ALA A 1 -12.09 11.66 4.67
CA ALA A 1 -12.94 11.28 5.82
C ALA A 1 -12.47 11.90 7.14
N VAL A 2 -11.25 11.63 7.62
CA VAL A 2 -10.74 12.21 8.90
C VAL A 2 -10.73 13.73 8.93
N TYR A 3 -10.43 14.37 7.80
CA TYR A 3 -10.53 15.82 7.65
C TYR A 3 -11.92 16.34 8.04
N MET A 4 -13.00 15.70 7.56
CA MET A 4 -14.39 16.06 7.90
C MET A 4 -14.65 15.86 9.38
N LEU A 5 -14.14 14.78 9.99
CA LEU A 5 -14.27 14.54 11.44
C LEU A 5 -13.72 15.74 12.23
N PHE A 6 -12.49 16.17 11.97
CA PHE A 6 -11.91 17.35 12.62
C PHE A 6 -12.76 18.60 12.38
N HIS A 7 -13.14 18.87 11.13
CA HIS A 7 -13.87 20.08 10.77
C HIS A 7 -15.27 20.14 11.37
N ILE A 8 -15.94 19.00 11.57
CA ILE A 8 -17.23 18.94 12.27
C ILE A 8 -17.06 19.38 13.72
N PHE A 9 -16.06 18.86 14.45
CA PHE A 9 -15.81 19.29 15.83
C PHE A 9 -15.33 20.73 15.94
N ILE A 10 -14.51 21.20 14.99
CA ILE A 10 -14.07 22.61 14.93
C ILE A 10 -15.26 23.54 14.67
N ALA A 11 -16.16 23.18 13.73
CA ALA A 11 -17.37 23.93 13.47
C ALA A 11 -18.31 23.91 14.67
N LEU A 12 -18.45 22.78 15.38
CA LEU A 12 -19.20 22.70 16.65
C LEU A 12 -18.63 23.63 17.71
N LEU A 13 -17.30 23.69 17.84
CA LEU A 13 -16.61 24.58 18.78
C LEU A 13 -16.90 26.05 18.50
N PHE A 14 -16.79 26.48 17.23
CA PHE A 14 -17.08 27.86 16.86
C PHE A 14 -18.57 28.18 16.91
N MET A 15 -19.45 27.24 16.55
CA MET A 15 -20.90 27.38 16.70
C MET A 15 -21.29 27.61 18.17
N TRP A 16 -20.63 26.92 19.10
CA TRP A 16 -20.84 27.10 20.52
C TRP A 16 -20.38 28.49 21.00
N ARG A 17 -19.18 28.93 20.59
CA ARG A 17 -18.67 30.27 20.94
C ARG A 17 -19.57 31.39 20.46
N GLU A 18 -20.09 31.23 19.24
CA GLU A 18 -20.93 32.23 18.57
C GLU A 18 -22.43 31.93 18.75
N TRP A 19 -22.83 31.19 19.79
CA TRP A 19 -24.20 30.70 19.95
C TRP A 19 -25.26 31.81 19.96
N LYS A 20 -24.89 33.00 20.46
CA LYS A 20 -25.74 34.20 20.49
C LYS A 20 -25.86 34.89 19.13
N ASN A 21 -24.89 34.71 18.23
CA ASN A 21 -24.93 35.24 16.87
C ASN A 21 -25.67 34.27 15.95
N VAL A 22 -26.93 34.58 15.66
CA VAL A 22 -27.82 33.71 14.87
C VAL A 22 -27.25 33.38 13.49
N ASN A 23 -26.63 34.36 12.81
CA ASN A 23 -26.08 34.17 11.47
C ASN A 23 -24.90 33.19 11.48
N LEU A 24 -23.96 33.38 12.40
CA LEU A 24 -22.82 32.47 12.54
C LEU A 24 -23.25 31.08 13.00
N ARG A 25 -24.23 31.00 13.90
CA ARG A 25 -24.81 29.72 14.33
C ARG A 25 -25.40 28.93 13.16
N TRP A 26 -26.16 29.58 12.28
CA TRP A 26 -26.68 28.94 11.06
C TRP A 26 -25.58 28.57 10.08
N MET A 27 -24.61 29.45 9.86
CA MET A 27 -23.47 29.19 8.98
C MET A 27 -22.71 27.93 9.43
N TYR A 28 -22.32 27.84 10.71
CA TYR A 28 -21.63 26.66 11.23
C TYR A 28 -22.53 25.42 11.23
N GLY A 29 -23.83 25.56 11.49
CA GLY A 29 -24.79 24.45 11.39
C GLY A 29 -24.87 23.88 9.97
N LEU A 30 -24.98 24.74 8.95
CA LEU A 30 -24.98 24.34 7.54
C LEU A 30 -23.65 23.71 7.13
N LEU A 31 -22.52 24.25 7.61
CA LEU A 31 -21.21 23.65 7.40
C LEU A 31 -21.15 22.24 7.99
N ILE A 32 -21.63 22.02 9.22
CA ILE A 32 -21.67 20.67 9.83
C ILE A 32 -22.51 19.72 8.98
N VAL A 33 -23.70 20.13 8.53
CA VAL A 33 -24.56 19.31 7.67
C VAL A 33 -23.85 18.94 6.36
N PHE A 34 -23.18 19.91 5.72
CA PHE A 34 -22.41 19.66 4.51
C PHE A 34 -21.25 18.68 4.75
N GLN A 35 -20.50 18.83 5.84
CA GLN A 35 -19.41 17.93 6.20
C GLN A 35 -19.91 16.51 6.53
N LEU A 36 -21.07 16.39 7.19
CA LEU A 36 -21.73 15.11 7.46
C LEU A 36 -22.16 14.41 6.16
N PHE A 37 -22.72 15.17 5.21
CA PHE A 37 -23.08 14.66 3.89
C PHE A 37 -21.87 14.10 3.14
N ILE A 38 -20.75 14.85 3.11
CA ILE A 38 -19.50 14.39 2.49
C ILE A 38 -18.98 13.15 3.23
N LEU A 39 -18.93 13.19 4.56
CA LEU A 39 -18.42 12.08 5.38
C LEU A 39 -19.22 10.79 5.11
N TYR A 40 -20.55 10.87 5.01
CA TYR A 40 -21.40 9.74 4.64
C TYR A 40 -20.98 9.15 3.29
N HIS A 41 -20.81 9.99 2.27
CA HIS A 41 -20.43 9.55 0.91
C HIS A 41 -18.98 9.04 0.83
N THR A 42 -18.12 9.32 1.81
CA THR A 42 -16.79 8.68 1.88
C THR A 42 -16.85 7.20 2.25
N ALA A 43 -17.99 6.71 2.76
CA ALA A 43 -18.18 5.31 3.19
C ALA A 43 -17.10 4.76 4.15
N THR A 44 -16.43 5.66 4.90
CA THR A 44 -15.29 5.30 5.76
C THR A 44 -15.77 4.98 7.18
N ARG A 45 -15.96 3.70 7.49
CA ARG A 45 -16.48 3.21 8.79
C ARG A 45 -15.74 3.81 9.99
N GLY A 46 -14.41 3.81 9.99
CA GLY A 46 -13.61 4.29 11.11
C GLY A 46 -13.83 5.77 11.44
N ALA A 47 -14.03 6.63 10.43
CA ALA A 47 -14.28 8.05 10.65
C ALA A 47 -15.73 8.33 11.09
N ILE A 48 -16.71 7.60 10.54
CA ILE A 48 -18.12 7.73 10.93
C ILE A 48 -18.32 7.25 12.37
N LEU A 49 -17.78 6.07 12.72
CA LEU A 49 -17.84 5.53 14.08
C LEU A 49 -17.04 6.39 15.07
N GLY A 50 -15.88 6.91 14.64
CA GLY A 50 -15.11 7.87 15.43
C GLY A 50 -15.90 9.15 15.71
N LEU A 51 -16.60 9.71 14.72
CA LEU A 51 -17.48 10.86 14.93
C LEU A 51 -18.62 10.56 15.91
N ILE A 52 -19.30 9.42 15.75
CA ILE A 52 -20.38 8.99 16.66
C ILE A 52 -19.83 8.85 18.10
N GLY A 53 -18.72 8.12 18.28
CA GLY A 53 -18.09 7.94 19.58
C GLY A 53 -17.64 9.26 20.21
N GLY A 54 -17.05 10.15 19.41
CA GLY A 54 -16.67 11.48 19.86
C GLY A 54 -17.88 12.33 20.28
N LEU A 55 -18.97 12.33 19.52
CA LEU A 55 -20.21 13.03 19.86
C LEU A 55 -20.88 12.48 21.11
N LEU A 56 -20.84 11.15 21.32
CA LEU A 56 -21.29 10.51 22.56
C LEU A 56 -20.47 11.00 23.77
N VAL A 57 -19.15 11.12 23.61
CA VAL A 57 -18.27 11.70 24.64
C VAL A 57 -18.62 13.16 24.93
N VAL A 58 -18.82 14.00 23.90
CA VAL A 58 -19.28 15.40 24.08
C VAL A 58 -20.56 15.44 24.89
N ALA A 59 -21.54 14.63 24.51
CA ALA A 59 -22.85 14.65 25.14
C ALA A 59 -22.80 14.16 26.59
N PHE A 60 -22.08 13.06 26.84
CA PHE A 60 -21.90 12.49 28.18
C PHE A 60 -21.22 13.48 29.13
N LEU A 61 -20.09 14.07 28.73
CA LEU A 61 -19.36 15.03 29.57
C LEU A 61 -20.21 16.26 29.90
N ASN A 62 -21.04 16.71 28.97
CA ASN A 62 -21.91 17.86 29.17
C ASN A 62 -23.11 17.58 30.11
N LEU A 63 -23.46 16.33 30.41
CA LEU A 63 -24.45 16.02 31.45
C LEU A 63 -23.98 16.49 32.83
N PHE A 64 -22.68 16.57 33.03
CA PHE A 64 -22.03 17.04 34.27
C PHE A 64 -21.68 18.53 34.24
N ASN A 65 -22.07 19.26 33.19
CA ASN A 65 -21.78 20.69 33.05
C ASN A 65 -22.41 21.50 34.21
N LYS A 66 -21.64 22.40 34.83
CA LYS A 66 -22.06 23.27 35.93
C LYS A 66 -22.04 24.77 35.58
N ASP A 67 -21.70 25.12 34.34
CA ASP A 67 -21.63 26.50 33.86
C ASP A 67 -23.02 27.16 33.84
N GLU A 68 -23.09 28.49 33.75
CA GLU A 68 -24.36 29.24 33.73
C GLU A 68 -25.31 28.77 32.60
N GLU A 69 -24.76 28.42 31.44
CA GLU A 69 -25.52 27.95 30.27
C GLU A 69 -25.81 26.42 30.31
N ALA A 70 -25.46 25.72 31.40
CA ALA A 70 -25.53 24.26 31.50
C ALA A 70 -26.91 23.69 31.20
N ARG A 71 -28.00 24.41 31.48
CA ARG A 71 -29.36 23.92 31.21
C ARG A 71 -29.60 23.69 29.71
N THR A 72 -29.15 24.62 28.87
CA THR A 72 -29.29 24.50 27.41
C THR A 72 -28.40 23.38 26.88
N VAL A 73 -27.14 23.35 27.33
CA VAL A 73 -26.15 22.34 26.90
C VAL A 73 -26.59 20.93 27.28
N LYS A 74 -27.11 20.72 28.51
CA LYS A 74 -27.63 19.42 28.96
C LYS A 74 -28.81 18.95 28.14
N LYS A 75 -29.73 19.86 27.79
CA LYS A 75 -30.87 19.53 26.91
C LYS A 75 -30.40 19.10 25.52
N LEU A 76 -29.50 19.86 24.91
CA LEU A 76 -28.92 19.52 23.61
C LEU A 76 -28.17 18.19 23.65
N SER A 77 -27.41 17.96 24.72
CA SER A 77 -26.63 16.73 24.92
C SER A 77 -27.53 15.51 25.15
N THR A 78 -28.60 15.66 25.93
CA THR A 78 -29.61 14.60 26.10
C THR A 78 -30.30 14.28 24.79
N GLY A 79 -30.69 15.32 24.03
CA GLY A 79 -31.28 15.15 22.69
C GLY A 79 -30.33 14.46 21.72
N LEU A 80 -29.03 14.79 21.74
CA LEU A 80 -28.01 14.14 20.93
C LEU A 80 -27.81 12.66 21.31
N LEU A 81 -27.75 12.33 22.60
CA LEU A 81 -27.66 10.93 23.06
C LEU A 81 -28.86 10.12 22.59
N VAL A 82 -30.07 10.62 22.83
CA VAL A 82 -31.31 9.96 22.39
C VAL A 82 -31.34 9.83 20.87
N GLY A 83 -30.98 10.88 20.14
CA GLY A 83 -30.92 10.87 18.68
C GLY A 83 -29.95 9.81 18.13
N ILE A 84 -28.73 9.72 18.69
CA ILE A 84 -27.76 8.70 18.30
C ILE A 84 -28.27 7.30 18.63
N LEU A 85 -28.85 7.09 19.83
CA LEU A 85 -29.41 5.80 20.22
C LEU A 85 -30.55 5.37 19.30
N VAL A 86 -31.45 6.29 18.93
CA VAL A 86 -32.54 6.02 17.98
C VAL A 86 -31.99 5.72 16.58
N LEU A 87 -31.00 6.48 16.10
CA LEU A 87 -30.39 6.25 14.79
C LEU A 87 -29.68 4.89 14.73
N VAL A 88 -28.86 4.57 15.73
CA VAL A 88 -28.12 3.30 15.79
C VAL A 88 -29.08 2.13 15.99
N GLY A 89 -30.03 2.24 16.94
CA GLY A 89 -31.04 1.21 17.16
C GLY A 89 -31.93 0.98 15.95
N GLY A 90 -32.40 2.06 15.32
CA GLY A 90 -33.17 2.01 14.08
C GLY A 90 -32.39 1.38 12.92
N PHE A 91 -31.10 1.68 12.80
CA PHE A 91 -30.23 1.02 11.82
C PHE A 91 -30.17 -0.49 12.06
N PHE A 92 -29.92 -0.95 13.29
CA PHE A 92 -29.87 -2.39 13.59
C PHE A 92 -31.20 -3.11 13.35
N LEU A 93 -32.33 -2.44 13.57
CA LEU A 93 -33.66 -2.97 13.25
C LEU A 93 -33.91 -3.04 11.74
N ALA A 94 -33.31 -2.15 10.96
CA ALA A 94 -33.47 -2.06 9.51
C ALA A 94 -32.31 -2.67 8.70
N LYS A 95 -31.28 -3.24 9.35
CA LYS A 95 -30.01 -3.62 8.70
C LYS A 95 -30.18 -4.64 7.57
N ASP A 96 -31.19 -5.50 7.68
CA ASP A 96 -31.49 -6.56 6.72
C ASP A 96 -32.52 -6.11 5.66
N SER A 97 -32.98 -4.86 5.71
CA SER A 97 -33.94 -4.31 4.74
C SER A 97 -33.31 -4.07 3.36
N SER A 98 -34.13 -4.09 2.32
CA SER A 98 -33.71 -3.73 0.96
C SER A 98 -33.16 -2.30 0.87
N PHE A 99 -33.67 -1.38 1.70
CA PHE A 99 -33.17 -0.01 1.77
C PHE A 99 -31.69 0.06 2.18
N VAL A 100 -31.30 -0.71 3.21
CA VAL A 100 -29.91 -0.76 3.69
C VAL A 100 -29.02 -1.50 2.69
N ASN A 101 -29.46 -2.67 2.23
CA ASN A 101 -28.67 -3.52 1.33
C ASN A 101 -28.43 -2.89 -0.06
N ASN A 102 -29.36 -2.07 -0.55
CA ASN A 102 -29.21 -1.36 -1.82
C ASN A 102 -28.43 -0.05 -1.70
N ASN A 103 -28.11 0.41 -0.48
CA ASN A 103 -27.33 1.62 -0.27
C ASN A 103 -25.84 1.28 -0.07
N PRO A 104 -24.92 1.77 -0.93
CA PRO A 104 -23.51 1.39 -0.87
C PRO A 104 -22.80 1.80 0.43
N VAL A 105 -23.31 2.83 1.14
CA VAL A 105 -22.75 3.25 2.42
C VAL A 105 -23.31 2.39 3.55
N LEU A 106 -24.63 2.22 3.63
CA LEU A 106 -25.28 1.49 4.73
C LEU A 106 -25.00 -0.01 4.66
N ALA A 107 -24.97 -0.59 3.46
CA ALA A 107 -24.65 -2.01 3.25
C ALA A 107 -23.28 -2.36 3.85
N ARG A 108 -22.30 -1.45 3.78
CA ARG A 108 -21.01 -1.66 4.43
C ARG A 108 -21.15 -1.80 5.95
N PHE A 109 -22.06 -1.10 6.62
CA PHE A 109 -22.23 -1.27 8.06
C PHE A 109 -23.00 -2.55 8.40
N ALA A 110 -23.86 -3.02 7.49
CA ALA A 110 -24.63 -4.25 7.66
C ALA A 110 -23.80 -5.53 7.37
N SER A 111 -22.81 -5.45 6.49
CA SER A 111 -22.07 -6.60 5.95
C SER A 111 -20.92 -7.14 6.81
N LEU A 112 -20.73 -6.64 8.05
CA LEU A 112 -19.64 -7.04 8.96
C LEU A 112 -19.73 -8.52 9.40
N THR A 113 -19.37 -9.42 8.50
CA THR A 113 -19.32 -10.86 8.71
C THR A 113 -17.88 -11.31 9.00
N THR A 114 -17.73 -12.50 9.58
CA THR A 114 -16.40 -13.09 9.83
C THR A 114 -15.63 -13.34 8.53
N GLU A 115 -16.32 -13.63 7.43
CA GLU A 115 -15.70 -13.80 6.10
C GLU A 115 -15.15 -12.49 5.55
N GLU A 116 -15.90 -11.39 5.65
CA GLU A 116 -15.41 -10.06 5.21
C GLU A 116 -14.20 -9.59 6.05
N ILE A 117 -14.08 -10.01 7.31
CA ILE A 117 -12.90 -9.72 8.12
C ILE A 117 -11.69 -10.51 7.61
N LYS A 118 -11.84 -11.79 7.31
CA LYS A 118 -10.75 -12.65 6.81
C LYS A 118 -10.24 -12.23 5.43
N SER A 119 -11.06 -11.58 4.62
CA SER A 119 -10.66 -11.02 3.33
C SER A 119 -9.98 -9.64 3.43
N GLN A 120 -9.75 -9.10 4.63
CA GLN A 120 -9.05 -7.83 4.82
C GLN A 120 -7.59 -8.06 5.17
N GLY A 121 -6.69 -7.25 4.59
CA GLY A 121 -5.26 -7.29 4.95
C GLY A 121 -4.98 -7.17 6.44
N ARG A 122 -5.77 -6.37 7.18
CA ARG A 122 -5.62 -6.19 8.63
C ARG A 122 -5.75 -7.49 9.44
N TYR A 123 -6.53 -8.48 8.95
CA TYR A 123 -6.66 -9.78 9.63
C TYR A 123 -5.31 -10.48 9.78
N PHE A 124 -4.45 -10.38 8.77
CA PHE A 124 -3.12 -10.97 8.76
C PHE A 124 -2.07 -10.02 9.33
N ILE A 125 -2.15 -8.74 8.96
CA ILE A 125 -1.12 -7.73 9.27
C ILE A 125 -1.10 -7.36 10.76
N TRP A 126 -2.23 -7.32 11.47
CA TRP A 126 -2.23 -6.97 12.90
C TRP A 126 -1.52 -8.00 13.78
N PRO A 127 -1.77 -9.33 13.63
CA PRO A 127 -0.96 -10.34 14.29
C PRO A 127 0.53 -10.22 13.98
N MET A 128 0.91 -9.98 12.71
CA MET A 128 2.32 -9.76 12.34
C MET A 128 2.93 -8.56 13.07
N ALA A 129 2.21 -7.45 13.17
CA ALA A 129 2.68 -6.27 13.89
C ALA A 129 2.91 -6.56 15.38
N VAL A 130 2.04 -7.36 15.98
CA VAL A 130 2.18 -7.82 17.37
C VAL A 130 3.40 -8.74 17.52
N ASP A 131 3.63 -9.66 16.59
CA ASP A 131 4.79 -10.55 16.61
C ASP A 131 6.10 -9.76 16.40
N GLY A 132 6.13 -8.82 15.46
CA GLY A 132 7.25 -7.89 15.28
C GLY A 132 7.53 -7.06 16.54
N PHE A 133 6.50 -6.59 17.25
CA PHE A 133 6.68 -5.90 18.53
C PHE A 133 7.30 -6.83 19.60
N LYS A 134 6.87 -8.09 19.69
CA LYS A 134 7.42 -9.04 20.68
C LYS A 134 8.92 -9.29 20.47
N GLU A 135 9.39 -9.26 19.23
CA GLU A 135 10.81 -9.43 18.90
C GLU A 135 11.66 -8.23 19.38
N ARG A 136 11.13 -7.01 19.24
CA ARG A 136 11.85 -5.75 19.56
C ARG A 136 10.99 -4.81 20.43
N PRO A 137 10.67 -5.18 21.68
CA PRO A 137 9.61 -4.51 22.45
C PRO A 137 9.99 -3.11 22.95
N ILE A 138 11.28 -2.79 23.08
CA ILE A 138 11.70 -1.51 23.68
C ILE A 138 11.82 -0.41 22.61
N LEU A 139 12.62 -0.65 21.58
CA LEU A 139 12.97 0.33 20.55
C LEU A 139 12.32 0.06 19.19
N GLY A 140 11.67 -1.08 19.02
CA GLY A 140 11.06 -1.46 17.75
C GLY A 140 12.07 -1.78 16.64
N TRP A 141 11.57 -1.80 15.42
CA TRP A 141 12.27 -2.05 14.16
C TRP A 141 12.81 -0.78 13.51
N GLY A 142 12.53 0.39 14.09
CA GLY A 142 12.86 1.68 13.49
C GLY A 142 11.74 2.21 12.59
N GLN A 143 11.75 3.51 12.35
CA GLN A 143 10.70 4.18 11.60
C GLN A 143 10.70 3.77 10.12
N GLY A 144 9.54 3.34 9.62
CA GLY A 144 9.36 2.97 8.20
C GLY A 144 9.82 1.55 7.84
N ASN A 145 10.10 0.71 8.84
CA ASN A 145 10.67 -0.64 8.65
C ASN A 145 9.63 -1.77 8.81
N PHE A 146 8.34 -1.48 8.65
CA PHE A 146 7.29 -2.50 8.77
C PHE A 146 7.37 -3.56 7.67
N ASN A 147 7.92 -3.22 6.50
CA ASN A 147 8.19 -4.17 5.41
C ASN A 147 9.04 -5.36 5.87
N TYR A 148 9.99 -5.15 6.78
CA TYR A 148 10.80 -6.24 7.36
C TYR A 148 10.00 -7.13 8.32
N VAL A 149 9.04 -6.57 9.05
CA VAL A 149 8.11 -7.38 9.85
C VAL A 149 7.18 -8.18 8.95
N PHE A 150 6.67 -7.54 7.90
CA PHE A 150 5.84 -8.20 6.90
C PHE A 150 6.58 -9.34 6.20
N GLN A 151 7.85 -9.17 5.86
CA GLN A 151 8.64 -10.20 5.19
C GLN A 151 8.83 -11.44 6.08
N GLU A 152 9.21 -11.22 7.35
CA GLU A 152 9.52 -12.28 8.31
C GLU A 152 8.28 -13.11 8.65
N TYR A 153 7.15 -12.44 8.86
CA TYR A 153 5.93 -13.08 9.32
C TYR A 153 4.91 -13.32 8.21
N TYR A 154 5.30 -13.22 6.93
CA TYR A 154 4.41 -13.38 5.78
C TYR A 154 3.58 -14.67 5.85
N ARG A 155 2.33 -14.57 5.41
CA ARG A 155 1.35 -15.67 5.38
C ARG A 155 0.93 -15.94 3.92
N PRO A 156 1.09 -17.17 3.41
CA PRO A 156 0.84 -17.48 2.02
C PRO A 156 -0.61 -17.24 1.59
N GLU A 157 -1.57 -17.30 2.51
CA GLU A 157 -3.00 -17.05 2.29
C GLU A 157 -3.32 -15.62 1.83
N MET A 158 -2.34 -14.70 1.92
CA MET A 158 -2.49 -13.31 1.50
C MET A 158 -2.37 -13.09 -0.02
N TYR A 159 -2.34 -14.15 -0.83
CA TYR A 159 -2.07 -14.07 -2.27
C TYR A 159 -3.06 -13.22 -3.09
N ILE A 160 -4.29 -12.99 -2.61
CA ILE A 160 -5.29 -12.10 -3.25
C ILE A 160 -5.21 -10.64 -2.79
N LEU A 161 -4.40 -10.36 -1.77
CA LEU A 161 -4.27 -9.04 -1.17
C LEU A 161 -3.10 -8.28 -1.79
N GLU A 162 -2.88 -7.05 -1.30
CA GLU A 162 -1.72 -6.27 -1.69
C GLU A 162 -0.42 -7.07 -1.49
N PRO A 163 0.47 -7.14 -2.51
CA PRO A 163 1.61 -8.06 -2.48
C PRO A 163 2.66 -7.65 -1.44
N TRP A 164 2.74 -6.37 -1.11
CA TRP A 164 3.74 -5.77 -0.23
C TRP A 164 3.04 -4.81 0.74
N PHE A 165 3.25 -5.00 2.04
CA PHE A 165 2.76 -4.07 3.06
C PHE A 165 3.92 -3.33 3.72
N ASP A 166 3.78 -2.02 3.83
CA ASP A 166 4.72 -1.13 4.49
C ASP A 166 4.17 -0.53 5.79
N ARG A 167 2.91 -0.84 6.17
CA ARG A 167 2.20 -0.31 7.35
C ARG A 167 1.20 -1.29 7.95
N ALA A 168 0.99 -1.21 9.26
CA ALA A 168 0.02 -2.04 10.00
C ALA A 168 -1.44 -1.62 9.78
N HIS A 169 -1.68 -0.44 9.19
CA HIS A 169 -3.02 0.15 9.05
C HIS A 169 -3.74 0.35 10.39
N ASN A 170 -2.95 0.60 11.43
CA ASN A 170 -3.36 0.91 12.80
C ASN A 170 -2.19 1.68 13.43
N ILE A 171 -2.40 2.95 13.80
CA ILE A 171 -1.29 3.80 14.24
C ILE A 171 -0.63 3.31 15.53
N PHE A 172 -1.38 2.63 16.41
CA PHE A 172 -0.86 2.13 17.68
C PHE A 172 0.09 0.96 17.43
N LEU A 173 -0.31 0.04 16.54
CA LEU A 173 0.55 -1.04 16.10
C LEU A 173 1.76 -0.53 15.30
N ASP A 174 1.58 0.50 14.47
CA ASP A 174 2.70 1.16 13.78
C ASP A 174 3.72 1.71 14.79
N TRP A 175 3.28 2.44 15.83
CA TRP A 175 4.20 2.96 16.84
C TRP A 175 4.86 1.86 17.67
N MET A 176 4.14 0.76 17.95
CA MET A 176 4.72 -0.42 18.60
C MET A 176 5.82 -1.05 17.75
N VAL A 177 5.59 -1.21 16.44
CA VAL A 177 6.60 -1.78 15.54
C VAL A 177 7.75 -0.80 15.33
N SER A 178 7.49 0.47 15.05
CA SER A 178 8.53 1.44 14.72
C SER A 178 9.41 1.81 15.91
N GLY A 179 8.82 2.06 17.09
CA GLY A 179 9.52 2.62 18.25
C GLY A 179 9.38 1.81 19.52
N GLY A 180 8.79 0.61 19.45
CA GLY A 180 8.53 -0.21 20.63
C GLY A 180 7.56 0.45 21.60
N ILE A 181 7.62 0.02 22.86
CA ILE A 181 6.80 0.58 23.93
C ILE A 181 7.15 2.05 24.19
N LEU A 182 8.40 2.47 23.98
CA LEU A 182 8.81 3.86 24.16
C LEU A 182 8.17 4.77 23.11
N GLY A 183 8.14 4.34 21.84
CA GLY A 183 7.45 5.04 20.76
C GLY A 183 5.94 5.14 21.00
N LEU A 184 5.31 4.03 21.37
CA LEU A 184 3.88 4.02 21.71
C LEU A 184 3.56 4.96 22.88
N LEU A 185 4.33 4.89 23.97
CA LEU A 185 4.12 5.75 25.14
C LEU A 185 4.36 7.22 24.81
N ALA A 186 5.37 7.53 23.99
CA ALA A 186 5.59 8.89 23.51
C ALA A 186 4.40 9.40 22.70
N TYR A 187 3.85 8.60 21.79
CA TYR A 187 2.65 8.95 21.03
C TYR A 187 1.42 9.15 21.94
N LEU A 188 1.16 8.22 22.85
CA LEU A 188 0.04 8.31 23.80
C LEU A 188 0.19 9.49 24.75
N SER A 189 1.42 9.87 25.10
CA SER A 189 1.70 11.03 25.95
C SER A 189 1.15 12.34 25.36
N LEU A 190 1.05 12.45 24.03
CA LEU A 190 0.45 13.61 23.37
C LEU A 190 -1.03 13.73 23.73
N TYR A 191 -1.79 12.62 23.65
CA TYR A 191 -3.20 12.58 24.03
C TYR A 191 -3.39 12.84 25.53
N LEU A 192 -2.59 12.18 26.37
CA LEU A 192 -2.66 12.34 27.82
C LEU A 192 -2.35 13.77 28.26
N SER A 193 -1.36 14.41 27.63
CA SER A 193 -1.00 15.81 27.91
C SER A 193 -2.12 16.77 27.52
N LEU A 194 -2.81 16.53 26.39
CA LEU A 194 -3.96 17.35 26.00
C LEU A 194 -5.11 17.20 26.97
N LEU A 195 -5.47 15.97 27.33
CA LEU A 195 -6.51 15.72 28.32
C LEU A 195 -6.15 16.36 29.67
N TYR A 196 -4.88 16.26 30.08
CA TYR A 196 -4.35 16.91 31.26
C TYR A 196 -4.56 18.43 31.23
N ILE A 197 -4.21 19.09 30.12
CA ILE A 197 -4.39 20.54 29.94
C ILE A 197 -5.87 20.93 29.94
N ILE A 198 -6.72 20.15 29.27
CA ILE A 198 -8.16 20.44 29.15
C ILE A 198 -8.85 20.37 30.51
N TRP A 199 -8.58 19.33 31.31
CA TRP A 199 -9.39 19.01 32.49
C TRP A 199 -8.74 19.32 33.83
N TRP A 200 -7.41 19.30 33.93
CA TRP A 200 -6.69 19.41 35.21
C TRP A 200 -5.87 20.69 35.38
N LYS A 201 -5.68 21.47 34.30
CA LYS A 201 -5.06 22.79 34.39
C LYS A 201 -6.08 23.90 34.21
N ASP A 202 -5.79 25.03 34.85
CA ASP A 202 -6.51 26.27 34.62
C ASP A 202 -6.36 26.64 33.15
N SER A 203 -7.50 26.75 32.48
CA SER A 203 -7.60 27.03 31.06
C SER A 203 -8.76 27.98 30.82
N LEU A 204 -8.65 28.77 29.76
CA LEU A 204 -9.67 29.73 29.34
C LEU A 204 -10.86 29.05 28.63
N LEU A 205 -11.11 27.77 28.90
CA LEU A 205 -12.10 26.94 28.23
C LEU A 205 -13.31 26.69 29.14
N THR A 206 -14.51 26.94 28.62
CA THR A 206 -15.78 26.53 29.23
C THR A 206 -15.91 25.00 29.24
N HIS A 207 -16.78 24.46 30.10
CA HIS A 207 -16.99 23.01 30.19
C HIS A 207 -17.48 22.40 28.86
N ALA A 208 -18.31 23.15 28.12
CA ALA A 208 -18.78 22.74 26.80
C ALA A 208 -17.65 22.67 25.77
N GLU A 209 -16.73 23.66 25.74
CA GLU A 209 -15.55 23.63 24.87
C GLU A 209 -14.62 22.46 25.22
N LYS A 210 -14.37 22.23 26.52
CA LYS A 210 -13.60 21.07 27.00
C LYS A 210 -14.22 19.75 26.52
N SER A 211 -15.54 19.65 26.58
CA SER A 211 -16.29 18.48 26.12
C SER A 211 -16.14 18.27 24.60
N ILE A 212 -16.30 19.32 23.79
CA ILE A 212 -16.14 19.25 22.32
C ILE A 212 -14.73 18.83 21.92
N LEU A 213 -13.70 19.44 22.52
CA LEU A 213 -12.30 19.09 22.25
C LEU A 213 -11.96 17.66 22.67
N THR A 214 -12.51 17.21 23.81
CA THR A 214 -12.34 15.81 24.27
C THR A 214 -13.05 14.84 23.33
N GLY A 215 -14.24 15.19 22.84
CA GLY A 215 -14.95 14.39 21.83
C GLY A 215 -14.20 14.30 20.51
N LEU A 216 -13.57 15.39 20.05
CA LEU A 216 -12.68 15.39 18.88
C LEU A 216 -11.52 14.41 19.10
N LEU A 217 -10.81 14.53 20.22
CA LEU A 217 -9.68 13.66 20.55
C LEU A 217 -10.10 12.20 20.62
N ALA A 218 -11.23 11.89 21.25
CA ALA A 218 -11.77 10.53 21.34
C ALA A 218 -12.13 9.98 19.96
N GLY A 219 -12.79 10.78 19.11
CA GLY A 219 -13.18 10.36 17.78
C GLY A 219 -11.99 10.12 16.85
N TYR A 220 -10.97 10.98 16.91
CA TYR A 220 -9.72 10.80 16.18
C TYR A 220 -8.90 9.61 16.70
N PHE A 221 -8.79 9.45 18.03
CA PHE A 221 -8.15 8.30 18.65
C PHE A 221 -8.81 6.97 18.22
N PHE A 222 -10.13 6.92 18.17
CA PHE A 222 -10.86 5.75 17.67
C PHE A 222 -10.60 5.50 16.18
N HIS A 223 -10.64 6.55 15.35
CA HIS A 223 -10.37 6.44 13.91
C HIS A 223 -9.01 5.79 13.62
N ASN A 224 -8.02 6.13 14.44
CA ASN A 224 -6.63 5.69 14.34
C ASN A 224 -6.39 4.19 14.61
N PHE A 225 -7.39 3.44 15.09
CA PHE A 225 -7.31 1.97 15.11
C PHE A 225 -7.38 1.36 13.71
N PHE A 226 -7.95 2.06 12.73
CA PHE A 226 -8.24 1.50 11.40
C PHE A 226 -7.46 2.19 10.28
N VAL A 227 -6.61 3.15 10.62
CA VAL A 227 -5.81 3.90 9.67
C VAL A 227 -4.44 4.17 10.27
N PHE A 228 -3.52 4.57 9.41
CA PHE A 228 -2.31 5.25 9.82
C PHE A 228 -2.41 6.74 9.50
N ASP A 229 -1.64 7.56 10.21
CA ASP A 229 -1.66 9.00 9.96
C ASP A 229 -0.98 9.38 8.64
N HIS A 230 -1.57 10.37 7.98
CA HIS A 230 -1.04 10.99 6.78
C HIS A 230 -0.81 12.48 7.03
N LEU A 231 -0.10 13.15 6.12
CA LEU A 231 0.27 14.56 6.27
C LEU A 231 -0.91 15.47 6.68
N VAL A 232 -2.08 15.28 6.05
CA VAL A 232 -3.27 16.09 6.33
C VAL A 232 -3.81 15.88 7.75
N SER A 233 -3.87 14.63 8.24
CA SER A 233 -4.33 14.37 9.62
C SER A 233 -3.32 14.91 10.64
N TYR A 234 -2.02 14.79 10.37
CA TYR A 234 -0.99 15.34 11.24
C TYR A 234 -1.04 16.86 11.34
N VAL A 235 -1.19 17.58 10.23
CA VAL A 235 -1.30 19.05 10.28
C VAL A 235 -2.46 19.48 11.18
N LEU A 236 -3.62 18.82 11.06
CA LEU A 236 -4.79 19.10 11.91
C LEU A 236 -4.56 18.72 13.37
N PHE A 237 -3.97 17.54 13.63
CA PHE A 237 -3.66 17.09 14.98
C PHE A 237 -2.67 18.04 15.67
N PHE A 238 -1.53 18.35 15.06
CA PHE A 238 -0.55 19.27 15.64
C PHE A 238 -1.07 20.71 15.76
N SER A 239 -1.93 21.16 14.84
CA SER A 239 -2.62 22.45 14.99
C SER A 239 -3.55 22.44 16.21
N LEU A 240 -4.25 21.33 16.46
CA LEU A 240 -5.07 21.16 17.66
C LEU A 240 -4.21 21.14 18.94
N LEU A 241 -3.03 20.50 18.91
CA LEU A 241 -2.09 20.55 20.04
C LEU A 241 -1.70 21.99 20.35
N GLY A 242 -1.24 22.74 19.33
CA GLY A 242 -0.84 24.14 19.48
C GLY A 242 -2.00 25.03 19.93
N TYR A 243 -3.20 24.78 19.41
CA TYR A 243 -4.41 25.48 19.83
C TYR A 243 -4.75 25.24 21.30
N ILE A 244 -4.83 23.98 21.76
CA ILE A 244 -5.14 23.67 23.17
C ILE A 244 -4.06 24.27 24.08
N HIS A 245 -2.80 24.19 23.69
CA HIS A 245 -1.69 24.79 24.43
C HIS A 245 -1.84 26.32 24.58
N SER A 246 -2.28 27.03 23.53
CA SER A 246 -2.48 28.48 23.57
C SER A 246 -3.69 28.95 24.38
N ARG A 247 -4.57 28.03 24.80
CA ARG A 247 -5.74 28.32 25.67
C ARG A 247 -5.41 28.26 27.16
N ARG A 248 -4.15 28.07 27.51
CA ARG A 248 -3.63 28.11 28.87
C ARG A 248 -2.91 29.42 29.13
N GLU A 249 -3.07 29.96 30.34
CA GLU A 249 -2.15 30.96 30.89
C GLU A 249 -0.88 30.25 31.38
N GLY A 250 0.23 30.47 30.69
CA GLY A 250 1.51 29.82 30.97
C GLY A 250 2.63 30.82 31.13
N GLU A 251 3.41 30.68 32.19
CA GLU A 251 4.70 31.34 32.30
C GLU A 251 5.74 30.61 31.45
N VAL A 252 6.52 31.36 30.68
CA VAL A 252 7.63 30.82 29.89
C VAL A 252 8.72 30.33 30.87
N LEU A 253 8.82 29.02 31.06
CA LEU A 253 9.75 28.40 32.02
C LEU A 253 11.22 28.73 31.73
N TRP A 254 11.58 28.95 30.47
CA TRP A 254 12.95 29.26 30.08
C TRP A 254 12.97 30.30 28.95
N LYS A 255 13.42 31.50 29.26
CA LYS A 255 13.62 32.59 28.29
C LYS A 255 15.09 32.90 28.18
N HIS A 256 15.80 32.18 27.32
CA HIS A 256 17.16 32.55 26.94
C HIS A 256 17.08 33.50 25.75
N SER A 257 17.50 34.75 25.93
CA SER A 257 17.59 35.70 24.83
C SER A 257 18.86 35.44 24.03
N VAL A 258 18.72 35.01 22.78
CA VAL A 258 19.81 35.06 21.80
C VAL A 258 19.90 36.49 21.29
N SER A 259 21.10 37.08 21.22
CA SER A 259 21.25 38.44 20.69
C SER A 259 20.81 38.50 19.23
N GLN A 260 20.17 39.60 18.83
CA GLN A 260 19.73 39.79 17.45
C GLN A 260 20.88 39.64 16.46
N GLU A 261 22.09 40.06 16.85
CA GLU A 261 23.32 39.88 16.08
C GLU A 261 23.63 38.39 15.84
N LYS A 262 23.59 37.54 16.88
CA LYS A 262 23.80 36.09 16.72
C LYS A 262 22.70 35.46 15.86
N VAL A 263 21.46 35.93 15.96
CA VAL A 263 20.38 35.47 15.08
C VAL A 263 20.70 35.83 13.63
N ASN A 264 21.06 37.08 13.35
CA ASN A 264 21.28 37.57 11.98
C ASN A 264 22.56 37.01 11.34
N VAL A 265 23.63 36.83 12.12
CA VAL A 265 24.96 36.43 11.61
C VAL A 265 25.14 34.91 11.61
N ILE A 266 24.49 34.19 12.52
CA ILE A 266 24.69 32.73 12.68
C ILE A 266 23.40 31.97 12.37
N ALA A 267 22.36 32.17 13.18
CA ALA A 267 21.18 31.31 13.12
C ALA A 267 20.44 31.43 11.77
N LEU A 268 20.22 32.65 11.30
CA LEU A 268 19.47 32.91 10.06
C LEU A 268 20.21 32.36 8.84
N PRO A 269 21.52 32.60 8.62
CA PRO A 269 22.25 31.97 7.52
C PRO A 269 22.25 30.43 7.60
N VAL A 270 22.46 29.86 8.79
CA VAL A 270 22.48 28.40 8.99
C VAL A 270 21.12 27.78 8.68
N VAL A 271 20.03 28.33 9.24
CA VAL A 271 18.67 27.84 8.99
C VAL A 271 18.28 28.05 7.53
N THR A 272 18.66 29.17 6.92
CA THR A 272 18.37 29.44 5.50
C THR A 272 19.10 28.43 4.62
N LEU A 273 20.39 28.18 4.86
CA LEU A 273 21.16 27.20 4.11
C LEU A 273 20.62 25.78 4.31
N ALA A 274 20.25 25.42 5.54
CA ALA A 274 19.63 24.13 5.85
C ALA A 274 18.27 23.99 5.15
N MET A 275 17.45 25.04 5.13
CA MET A 275 16.16 25.05 4.46
C MET A 275 16.30 24.95 2.94
N ILE A 276 17.21 25.72 2.33
CA ILE A 276 17.51 25.63 0.89
C ILE A 276 17.99 24.22 0.54
N SER A 277 18.89 23.66 1.35
CA SER A 277 19.40 22.30 1.16
C SER A 277 18.28 21.26 1.27
N MET A 278 17.43 21.37 2.29
CA MET A 278 16.28 20.48 2.49
C MET A 278 15.28 20.59 1.34
N VAL A 279 14.91 21.80 0.93
CA VAL A 279 14.02 22.02 -0.22
C VAL A 279 14.62 21.40 -1.48
N TYR A 280 15.91 21.60 -1.73
CA TYR A 280 16.56 21.06 -2.91
C TYR A 280 16.65 19.52 -2.91
N PHE A 281 17.21 18.92 -1.86
CA PHE A 281 17.46 17.47 -1.81
C PHE A 281 16.23 16.63 -1.48
N VAL A 282 15.27 17.16 -0.70
CA VAL A 282 14.09 16.41 -0.24
C VAL A 282 12.85 16.69 -1.09
N ASN A 283 12.77 17.84 -1.77
CA ASN A 283 11.61 18.19 -2.58
C ASN A 283 11.97 18.29 -4.07
N ILE A 284 12.85 19.22 -4.44
CA ILE A 284 13.12 19.53 -5.86
C ILE A 284 13.69 18.32 -6.61
N ARG A 285 14.74 17.68 -6.09
CA ARG A 285 15.36 16.51 -6.74
C ARG A 285 14.38 15.33 -6.89
N PRO A 286 13.65 14.90 -5.84
CA PRO A 286 12.62 13.88 -5.98
C PRO A 286 11.48 14.26 -6.94
N ILE A 287 11.04 15.53 -6.97
CA ILE A 287 10.02 15.98 -7.94
C ILE A 287 10.51 15.77 -9.37
N PHE A 288 11.73 16.18 -9.71
CA PHE A 288 12.27 15.97 -11.05
C PHE A 288 12.44 14.48 -11.37
N ALA A 289 12.86 13.67 -10.41
CA ALA A 289 12.97 12.23 -10.60
C ALA A 289 11.60 11.58 -10.86
N ASN A 290 10.57 11.98 -10.11
CA ASN A 290 9.20 11.49 -10.29
C ASN A 290 8.61 11.93 -11.64
N LEU A 291 8.87 13.17 -12.07
CA LEU A 291 8.46 13.63 -13.41
C LEU A 291 9.11 12.79 -14.51
N ASN A 292 10.42 12.56 -14.44
CA ASN A 292 11.11 11.67 -15.38
C ASN A 292 10.56 10.24 -15.35
N LEU A 293 10.28 9.69 -14.17
CA LEU A 293 9.68 8.36 -14.05
C LEU A 293 8.30 8.31 -14.71
N ILE A 294 7.45 9.30 -14.45
CA ILE A 294 6.12 9.42 -15.06
C ILE A 294 6.23 9.53 -16.58
N ASP A 295 7.13 10.36 -17.08
CA ASP A 295 7.33 10.54 -18.53
C ASP A 295 7.83 9.24 -19.19
N ALA A 296 8.70 8.48 -18.52
CA ALA A 296 9.15 7.17 -19.00
C ALA A 296 7.99 6.16 -19.05
N LEU A 297 7.17 6.08 -18.00
CA LEU A 297 6.03 5.18 -17.92
C LEU A 297 4.92 5.55 -18.91
N GLN A 298 4.65 6.84 -19.10
CA GLN A 298 3.71 7.31 -20.10
C GLN A 298 4.18 6.96 -21.50
N ASN A 299 5.47 7.17 -21.81
CA ASN A 299 6.03 6.83 -23.12
C ASN A 299 5.81 5.36 -23.50
N LEU A 300 5.99 4.44 -22.55
CA LEU A 300 5.74 3.01 -22.71
C LEU A 300 4.28 2.65 -23.03
N GLN A 301 3.33 3.49 -22.60
CA GLN A 301 1.89 3.23 -22.77
C GLN A 301 1.31 3.89 -24.02
N THR A 302 2.02 4.81 -24.66
CA THR A 302 1.53 5.49 -25.86
C THR A 302 1.68 4.63 -27.12
N GLY A 303 0.81 4.85 -28.12
CA GLY A 303 0.97 4.26 -29.45
C GLY A 303 2.18 4.78 -30.25
N ALA A 304 2.90 5.77 -29.71
CA ALA A 304 4.13 6.35 -30.26
C ALA A 304 5.31 6.08 -29.31
N PHE A 305 5.51 4.82 -28.95
CA PHE A 305 6.58 4.39 -28.05
C PHE A 305 7.97 4.76 -28.60
N GLU A 306 8.75 5.52 -27.83
CA GLU A 306 10.10 5.96 -28.17
C GLU A 306 11.09 5.39 -27.13
N PRO A 307 11.67 4.21 -27.36
CA PRO A 307 12.44 3.47 -26.35
C PRO A 307 13.65 4.26 -25.83
N LYS A 308 14.29 5.07 -26.68
CA LYS A 308 15.43 5.92 -26.31
C LYS A 308 15.03 7.06 -25.35
N VAL A 309 13.83 7.60 -25.50
CA VAL A 309 13.29 8.60 -24.58
C VAL A 309 12.97 7.95 -23.24
N ALA A 310 12.26 6.81 -23.26
CA ALA A 310 11.96 6.06 -22.05
C ALA A 310 13.23 5.66 -21.27
N SER A 311 14.24 5.10 -21.95
CA SER A 311 15.49 4.69 -21.32
C SER A 311 16.26 5.86 -20.69
N ASN A 312 16.28 7.02 -21.36
CA ASN A 312 16.92 8.23 -20.84
C ASN A 312 16.19 8.79 -19.63
N ASN A 313 14.86 8.82 -19.66
CA ASN A 313 14.05 9.30 -18.55
C ASN A 313 14.19 8.40 -17.32
N PHE A 314 14.21 7.07 -17.49
CA PHE A 314 14.52 6.15 -16.39
C PHE A 314 15.91 6.42 -15.77
N ARG A 315 16.93 6.62 -16.62
CA ARG A 315 18.29 6.93 -16.16
C ARG A 315 18.34 8.24 -15.36
N GLN A 316 17.66 9.27 -15.85
CA GLN A 316 17.56 10.57 -15.19
C GLN A 316 16.79 10.48 -13.87
N ALA A 317 15.70 9.71 -13.83
CA ALA A 317 14.94 9.45 -12.61
C ALA A 317 15.85 8.82 -11.54
N TYR A 318 16.52 7.71 -11.88
CA TYR A 318 17.35 6.97 -10.92
C TYR A 318 18.56 7.79 -10.43
N SER A 319 19.24 8.49 -11.34
CA SER A 319 20.42 9.31 -11.00
C SER A 319 20.04 10.62 -10.29
N GLY A 320 18.80 11.09 -10.51
CA GLY A 320 18.30 12.39 -10.09
C GLY A 320 18.03 12.52 -8.60
N THR A 321 17.76 11.44 -7.89
CA THR A 321 17.41 11.43 -6.45
C THR A 321 17.96 10.20 -5.75
N VAL A 322 18.09 10.24 -4.42
CA VAL A 322 18.27 9.03 -3.58
C VAL A 322 16.93 8.56 -3.00
N LEU A 323 16.03 9.49 -2.71
CA LEU A 323 14.68 9.19 -2.20
C LEU A 323 13.82 8.64 -3.34
N GLY A 324 13.14 7.52 -3.10
CA GLY A 324 12.27 6.87 -4.09
C GLY A 324 12.99 5.99 -5.12
N ARG A 325 14.32 5.76 -4.96
CA ARG A 325 15.09 4.92 -5.90
C ARG A 325 14.58 3.49 -6.03
N GLU A 326 14.06 2.92 -4.94
CA GLU A 326 13.53 1.55 -4.90
C GLU A 326 12.38 1.37 -5.91
N GLU A 327 11.42 2.30 -5.92
CA GLU A 327 10.30 2.31 -6.87
C GLU A 327 10.77 2.58 -8.32
N ILE A 328 11.69 3.54 -8.49
CA ILE A 328 12.27 3.83 -9.81
C ILE A 328 12.97 2.59 -10.39
N LEU A 329 13.76 1.90 -9.56
CA LEU A 329 14.45 0.68 -9.96
C LEU A 329 13.47 -0.41 -10.36
N GLU A 330 12.42 -0.63 -9.56
CA GLU A 330 11.41 -1.64 -9.87
C GLU A 330 10.73 -1.38 -11.21
N HIS A 331 10.28 -0.15 -11.46
CA HIS A 331 9.71 0.20 -12.76
C HIS A 331 10.71 0.11 -13.90
N MET A 332 11.96 0.52 -13.68
CA MET A 332 13.02 0.42 -14.69
C MET A 332 13.31 -1.05 -15.05
N ALA A 333 13.47 -1.90 -14.04
CA ALA A 333 13.75 -3.32 -14.18
C ALA A 333 12.61 -4.07 -14.89
N LEU A 334 11.36 -3.84 -14.49
CA LEU A 334 10.17 -4.47 -15.08
C LEU A 334 9.94 -4.10 -16.55
N ASN A 335 10.34 -2.88 -16.95
CA ASN A 335 10.11 -2.39 -18.32
C ASN A 335 11.33 -2.51 -19.24
N THR A 336 12.46 -2.99 -18.74
CA THR A 336 13.69 -3.10 -19.55
C THR A 336 13.49 -4.02 -20.76
N THR A 337 12.83 -5.16 -20.60
CA THR A 337 12.58 -6.09 -21.73
C THR A 337 11.81 -5.42 -22.87
N ALA A 338 10.81 -4.59 -22.57
CA ALA A 338 10.04 -3.86 -23.58
C ALA A 338 10.93 -2.88 -24.36
N ILE A 339 11.79 -2.13 -23.64
CA ILE A 339 12.76 -1.20 -24.25
C ILE A 339 13.75 -1.94 -25.16
N LEU A 340 14.33 -3.04 -24.67
CA LEU A 340 15.33 -3.81 -25.43
C LEU A 340 14.73 -4.54 -26.64
N SER A 341 13.44 -4.89 -26.60
CA SER A 341 12.75 -5.56 -27.70
C SER A 341 12.49 -4.66 -28.91
N SER A 342 12.61 -3.33 -28.78
CA SER A 342 12.35 -2.39 -29.87
C SER A 342 13.48 -2.32 -30.89
N ASP A 343 13.16 -2.29 -32.19
CA ASP A 343 14.14 -2.13 -33.27
C ASP A 343 14.63 -0.68 -33.46
N LEU A 344 14.07 0.27 -32.70
CA LEU A 344 14.40 1.70 -32.80
C LEU A 344 15.68 2.11 -32.05
N MET A 345 16.35 1.16 -31.39
CA MET A 345 17.63 1.38 -30.70
C MET A 345 18.73 0.54 -31.34
N SER A 346 19.93 1.10 -31.43
CA SER A 346 21.11 0.35 -31.85
C SER A 346 21.47 -0.72 -30.80
N VAL A 347 22.22 -1.74 -31.21
CA VAL A 347 22.72 -2.78 -30.29
C VAL A 347 23.59 -2.17 -29.18
N GLU A 348 24.38 -1.14 -29.52
CA GLU A 348 25.21 -0.41 -28.55
C GLU A 348 24.35 0.32 -27.50
N GLU A 349 23.30 1.02 -27.93
CA GLU A 349 22.38 1.73 -27.03
C GLU A 349 21.61 0.76 -26.11
N LYS A 350 21.20 -0.39 -26.64
CA LYS A 350 20.56 -1.46 -25.87
C LYS A 350 21.51 -2.02 -24.80
N ASN A 351 22.75 -2.32 -25.18
CA ASN A 351 23.76 -2.86 -24.28
C ASN A 351 24.14 -1.86 -23.18
N ASP A 352 24.30 -0.57 -23.52
CA ASP A 352 24.58 0.49 -22.55
C ASP A 352 23.44 0.64 -21.53
N TYR A 353 22.18 0.65 -22.00
CA TYR A 353 21.04 0.74 -21.10
C TYR A 353 20.93 -0.49 -20.20
N PHE A 354 21.07 -1.70 -20.75
CA PHE A 354 21.03 -2.92 -19.96
C PHE A 354 22.16 -2.97 -18.91
N ALA A 355 23.36 -2.53 -19.27
CA ALA A 355 24.48 -2.43 -18.33
C ALA A 355 24.21 -1.44 -17.20
N PHE A 356 23.59 -0.29 -17.51
CA PHE A 356 23.17 0.68 -16.50
C PHE A 356 22.13 0.09 -15.54
N VAL A 357 21.07 -0.55 -16.05
CA VAL A 357 20.03 -1.17 -15.20
C VAL A 357 20.62 -2.28 -14.34
N THR A 358 21.54 -3.07 -14.90
CA THR A 358 22.26 -4.12 -14.19
C THR A 358 23.08 -3.56 -13.02
N GLN A 359 23.89 -2.52 -13.26
CA GLN A 359 24.68 -1.91 -12.21
C GLN A 359 23.79 -1.27 -11.13
N ALA A 360 22.75 -0.55 -11.53
CA ALA A 360 21.77 0.03 -10.61
C ALA A 360 21.10 -1.04 -9.74
N SER A 361 20.71 -2.17 -10.35
CA SER A 361 20.10 -3.31 -9.65
C SER A 361 21.05 -3.92 -8.61
N ILE A 362 22.30 -4.18 -9.00
CA ILE A 362 23.32 -4.75 -8.09
C ILE A 362 23.62 -3.78 -6.94
N ASP A 363 23.72 -2.48 -7.22
CA ASP A 363 23.99 -1.46 -6.21
C ASP A 363 22.88 -1.40 -5.15
N GLU A 364 21.61 -1.34 -5.57
CA GLU A 364 20.50 -1.29 -4.62
C GLU A 364 20.33 -2.61 -3.87
N ALA A 365 20.46 -3.76 -4.54
CA ALA A 365 20.42 -5.06 -3.87
C ALA A 365 21.55 -5.22 -2.84
N SER A 366 22.70 -4.59 -3.06
CA SER A 366 23.81 -4.58 -2.09
C SER A 366 23.53 -3.66 -0.89
N ARG A 367 22.90 -2.50 -1.12
CA ARG A 367 22.50 -1.59 -0.02
C ARG A 367 21.35 -2.13 0.82
N LYS A 368 20.48 -2.94 0.21
CA LYS A 368 19.26 -3.49 0.78
C LYS A 368 19.28 -5.02 0.72
N SER A 369 20.36 -5.62 1.22
CA SER A 369 20.58 -7.08 1.21
C SER A 369 19.51 -7.89 1.95
N ASP A 370 18.81 -7.24 2.88
CA ASP A 370 17.79 -7.84 3.73
C ASP A 370 16.36 -7.46 3.30
N ASP A 371 16.20 -6.75 2.17
CA ASP A 371 14.88 -6.42 1.62
C ASP A 371 14.47 -7.44 0.56
N ALA A 372 13.56 -8.34 0.90
CA ALA A 372 13.14 -9.42 0.00
C ALA A 372 12.57 -8.93 -1.34
N ARG A 373 11.86 -7.79 -1.35
CA ARG A 373 11.26 -7.23 -2.57
C ARG A 373 12.34 -6.80 -3.54
N ILE A 374 13.37 -6.08 -3.06
CA ILE A 374 14.50 -5.67 -3.91
C ILE A 374 15.27 -6.88 -4.43
N GLN A 375 15.56 -7.87 -3.58
CA GLN A 375 16.25 -9.09 -4.01
C GLN A 375 15.44 -9.84 -5.10
N LEU A 376 14.11 -9.90 -4.94
CA LEU A 376 13.22 -10.53 -5.90
C LEU A 376 13.19 -9.80 -7.25
N VAL A 377 13.00 -8.47 -7.23
CA VAL A 377 12.96 -7.63 -8.44
C VAL A 377 14.27 -7.72 -9.22
N VAL A 378 15.41 -7.62 -8.52
CA VAL A 378 16.73 -7.70 -9.14
C VAL A 378 16.99 -9.09 -9.70
N GLY A 379 16.66 -10.14 -8.95
CA GLY A 379 16.80 -11.52 -9.40
C GLY A 379 15.94 -11.82 -10.64
N SER A 380 14.68 -11.37 -10.64
CA SER A 380 13.76 -11.52 -11.78
C SER A 380 14.31 -10.82 -13.03
N PHE A 381 14.74 -9.56 -12.90
CA PHE A 381 15.35 -8.82 -14.01
C PHE A 381 16.58 -9.51 -14.59
N LEU A 382 17.52 -9.96 -13.74
CA LEU A 382 18.74 -10.60 -14.20
C LEU A 382 18.49 -11.96 -14.86
N SER A 383 17.38 -12.62 -14.52
CA SER A 383 16.97 -13.89 -15.15
C SER A 383 16.54 -13.75 -16.61
N SER A 384 16.39 -12.52 -17.12
CA SER A 384 16.02 -12.24 -18.51
C SER A 384 17.13 -12.56 -19.52
N THR A 385 18.38 -12.72 -19.07
CA THR A 385 19.51 -13.02 -19.94
C THR A 385 20.34 -14.20 -19.41
N SER A 386 20.86 -15.02 -20.32
CA SER A 386 21.73 -16.15 -19.94
C SER A 386 23.05 -15.69 -19.31
N ALA A 387 23.56 -14.52 -19.71
CA ALA A 387 24.82 -13.96 -19.20
C ALA A 387 24.75 -13.63 -17.69
N SER A 388 23.59 -13.19 -17.21
CA SER A 388 23.39 -12.77 -15.81
C SER A 388 22.73 -13.86 -14.95
N MET A 389 22.56 -15.08 -15.46
CA MET A 389 21.78 -16.14 -14.81
C MET A 389 22.32 -16.54 -13.43
N ASN A 390 23.64 -16.57 -13.24
CA ASN A 390 24.23 -16.89 -11.93
C ASN A 390 23.90 -15.83 -10.88
N GLU A 391 23.96 -14.55 -11.25
CA GLU A 391 23.55 -13.46 -10.36
C GLU A 391 22.04 -13.51 -10.11
N ALA A 392 21.23 -13.82 -11.13
CA ALA A 392 19.79 -14.02 -10.96
C ALA A 392 19.47 -15.05 -9.86
N PHE A 393 20.09 -16.24 -9.91
CA PHE A 393 19.90 -17.24 -8.87
C PHE A 393 20.42 -16.82 -7.51
N LYS A 394 21.52 -16.05 -7.43
CA LYS A 394 22.01 -15.52 -6.15
C LYS A 394 20.97 -14.62 -5.48
N TYR A 395 20.41 -13.66 -6.22
CA TYR A 395 19.41 -12.73 -5.69
C TYR A 395 18.05 -13.40 -5.43
N LEU A 396 17.60 -14.28 -6.32
CA LEU A 396 16.35 -15.03 -6.11
C LEU A 396 16.43 -16.01 -4.92
N ASN A 397 17.58 -16.66 -4.71
CA ASN A 397 17.78 -17.47 -3.51
C ASN A 397 17.82 -16.63 -2.24
N ARG A 398 18.38 -15.42 -2.29
CA ARG A 398 18.30 -14.48 -1.16
C ARG A 398 16.86 -14.08 -0.86
N ALA A 399 16.06 -13.78 -1.89
CA ALA A 399 14.62 -13.52 -1.72
C ALA A 399 13.89 -14.73 -1.10
N LYS A 400 14.26 -15.96 -1.48
CA LYS A 400 13.72 -17.21 -0.90
C LYS A 400 14.10 -17.39 0.57
N GLU A 401 15.33 -17.04 0.95
CA GLU A 401 15.75 -17.06 2.35
C GLU A 401 14.96 -16.07 3.21
N LEU A 402 14.72 -14.86 2.68
CA LEU A 402 14.02 -13.80 3.39
C LEU A 402 12.50 -14.00 3.43
N MET A 403 11.92 -14.64 2.40
CA MET A 403 10.48 -14.88 2.29
C MET A 403 10.16 -16.29 1.73
N PRO A 404 10.42 -17.35 2.50
CA PRO A 404 10.25 -18.74 2.06
C PRO A 404 8.78 -19.15 1.83
N ASN A 405 7.82 -18.35 2.30
CA ASN A 405 6.39 -18.63 2.14
C ASN A 405 5.73 -17.74 1.08
N LYS A 406 6.50 -16.94 0.33
CA LYS A 406 5.99 -16.06 -0.71
C LYS A 406 5.99 -16.77 -2.06
N GLN A 407 4.82 -17.08 -2.59
CA GLN A 407 4.65 -17.81 -3.85
C GLN A 407 5.37 -17.14 -5.02
N GLN A 408 5.32 -15.80 -5.08
CA GLN A 408 5.99 -15.02 -6.12
C GLN A 408 7.49 -15.32 -6.21
N VAL A 409 8.16 -15.59 -5.09
CA VAL A 409 9.60 -15.94 -5.09
C VAL A 409 9.85 -17.22 -5.90
N TYR A 410 8.98 -18.22 -5.73
CA TYR A 410 9.06 -19.48 -6.45
C TYR A 410 8.61 -19.36 -7.90
N PHE A 411 7.71 -18.43 -8.22
CA PHE A 411 7.36 -18.11 -9.60
C PHE A 411 8.57 -17.53 -10.36
N GLU A 412 9.31 -16.62 -9.76
CA GLU A 412 10.51 -16.04 -10.36
C GLU A 412 11.65 -17.08 -10.42
N LEU A 413 11.86 -17.89 -9.37
CA LEU A 413 12.84 -18.98 -9.40
C LEU A 413 12.54 -20.01 -10.49
N GLY A 414 11.29 -20.46 -10.61
CA GLY A 414 10.93 -21.41 -11.64
C GLY A 414 11.06 -20.82 -13.04
N SER A 415 10.72 -19.56 -13.24
CA SER A 415 10.95 -18.86 -14.52
C SER A 415 12.44 -18.78 -14.86
N ALA A 416 13.30 -18.47 -13.88
CA ALA A 416 14.74 -18.48 -14.05
C ALA A 416 15.27 -19.88 -14.39
N TYR A 417 14.74 -20.95 -13.76
CA TYR A 417 15.08 -22.33 -14.11
C TYR A 417 14.66 -22.70 -15.54
N ILE A 418 13.49 -22.27 -16.01
CA ILE A 418 13.09 -22.46 -17.42
C ILE A 418 14.08 -21.76 -18.36
N ASN A 419 14.43 -20.51 -18.09
CA ASN A 419 15.39 -19.75 -18.90
C ASN A 419 16.80 -20.37 -18.88
N ALA A 420 17.13 -21.13 -17.83
CA ALA A 420 18.37 -21.88 -17.69
C ALA A 420 18.32 -23.31 -18.26
N ASP A 421 17.26 -23.67 -18.99
CA ASP A 421 17.03 -25.02 -19.55
C ASP A 421 16.98 -26.13 -18.47
N ARG A 422 16.40 -25.80 -17.31
CA ARG A 422 16.25 -26.69 -16.13
C ARG A 422 14.77 -26.91 -15.78
N PRO A 423 13.96 -27.54 -16.64
CA PRO A 423 12.52 -27.66 -16.45
C PRO A 423 12.11 -28.52 -15.24
N ALA A 424 12.94 -29.49 -14.83
CA ALA A 424 12.67 -30.29 -13.63
C ALA A 424 12.75 -29.45 -12.34
N ASP A 425 13.75 -28.58 -12.22
CA ASP A 425 13.89 -27.67 -11.08
C ASP A 425 12.77 -26.62 -11.06
N ALA A 426 12.38 -26.13 -12.25
CA ALA A 426 11.24 -25.23 -12.39
C ALA A 426 9.94 -25.87 -11.90
N LEU A 427 9.70 -27.14 -12.26
CA LEU A 427 8.52 -27.88 -11.83
C LEU A 427 8.45 -28.00 -10.29
N GLU A 428 9.57 -28.31 -9.63
CA GLU A 428 9.61 -28.38 -8.16
C GLU A 428 9.38 -27.02 -7.49
N ALA A 429 9.96 -25.94 -8.04
CA ALA A 429 9.71 -24.59 -7.54
C ALA A 429 8.23 -24.21 -7.65
N PHE A 430 7.62 -24.44 -8.81
CA PHE A 430 6.21 -24.12 -9.03
C PHE A 430 5.27 -25.01 -8.22
N LYS A 431 5.61 -26.29 -8.03
CA LYS A 431 4.89 -27.20 -7.13
C LYS A 431 4.87 -26.66 -5.71
N TYR A 432 6.02 -26.24 -5.18
CA TYR A 432 6.08 -25.66 -3.84
C TYR A 432 5.24 -24.39 -3.73
N ALA A 433 5.27 -23.52 -4.76
CA ALA A 433 4.42 -22.33 -4.82
C ALA A 433 2.92 -22.67 -4.75
N TYR A 434 2.49 -23.74 -5.43
CA TYR A 434 1.13 -24.26 -5.38
C TYR A 434 0.78 -24.85 -4.01
N GLU A 435 1.69 -25.61 -3.40
CA GLU A 435 1.48 -26.22 -2.07
C GLU A 435 1.34 -25.18 -0.95
N LEU A 436 2.00 -24.02 -1.08
CA LEU A 436 1.84 -22.89 -0.14
C LEU A 436 0.40 -22.33 -0.10
N ALA A 437 -0.29 -22.30 -1.24
CA ALA A 437 -1.68 -21.86 -1.33
C ALA A 437 -2.42 -22.58 -2.45
N PRO A 438 -2.97 -23.78 -2.20
CA PRO A 438 -3.62 -24.59 -3.22
C PRO A 438 -4.87 -23.95 -3.84
N ASP A 439 -5.50 -22.99 -3.17
CA ASP A 439 -6.66 -22.25 -3.66
C ASP A 439 -6.28 -21.07 -4.57
N TYR A 440 -4.99 -20.73 -4.68
CA TYR A 440 -4.51 -19.68 -5.55
C TYR A 440 -4.46 -20.16 -7.01
N ASN A 441 -5.43 -19.73 -7.81
CA ASN A 441 -5.52 -20.14 -9.23
C ASN A 441 -4.26 -19.79 -10.04
N GLU A 442 -3.61 -18.67 -9.75
CA GLU A 442 -2.36 -18.31 -10.40
C GLU A 442 -1.24 -19.33 -10.10
N ALA A 443 -1.10 -19.79 -8.85
CA ALA A 443 -0.12 -20.83 -8.52
C ALA A 443 -0.41 -22.16 -9.23
N LYS A 444 -1.70 -22.51 -9.41
CA LYS A 444 -2.11 -23.67 -10.21
C LYS A 444 -1.70 -23.51 -11.68
N VAL A 445 -1.93 -22.34 -12.27
CA VAL A 445 -1.55 -22.04 -13.66
C VAL A 445 -0.03 -22.08 -13.84
N ILE A 446 0.72 -21.50 -12.90
CA ILE A 446 2.18 -21.55 -12.92
C ILE A 446 2.70 -23.00 -12.76
N TYR A 447 2.08 -23.81 -11.91
CA TYR A 447 2.42 -25.23 -11.79
C TYR A 447 2.09 -26.03 -13.06
N LEU A 448 0.97 -25.70 -13.72
CA LEU A 448 0.63 -26.25 -15.04
C LEU A 448 1.69 -25.89 -16.08
N ILE A 449 2.18 -24.66 -16.10
CA ILE A 449 3.27 -24.22 -16.99
C ILE A 449 4.54 -25.04 -16.73
N GLY A 450 4.88 -25.29 -15.46
CA GLY A 450 5.94 -26.22 -15.07
C GLY A 450 5.78 -27.61 -15.67
N ALA A 451 4.59 -28.19 -15.53
CA ALA A 451 4.29 -29.53 -16.05
C ALA A 451 4.41 -29.58 -17.59
N ILE A 452 3.98 -28.51 -18.28
CA ILE A 452 4.12 -28.38 -19.74
C ILE A 452 5.60 -28.43 -20.13
N TYR A 453 6.44 -27.59 -19.52
CA TYR A 453 7.89 -27.54 -19.78
C TYR A 453 8.63 -28.82 -19.41
N ALA A 454 8.24 -29.47 -18.31
CA ALA A 454 8.79 -30.77 -17.90
C ALA A 454 8.35 -31.93 -18.80
N GLY A 455 7.33 -31.73 -19.65
CA GLY A 455 6.76 -32.78 -20.49
C GLY A 455 5.92 -33.80 -19.71
N ASP A 456 5.55 -33.50 -18.46
CA ASP A 456 4.72 -34.38 -17.63
C ASP A 456 3.24 -34.22 -18.00
N ARG A 457 2.82 -34.99 -19.02
CA ARG A 457 1.44 -34.94 -19.54
C ARG A 457 0.40 -35.46 -18.56
N ALA A 458 0.78 -36.35 -17.63
CA ALA A 458 -0.16 -36.88 -16.66
C ALA A 458 -0.51 -35.81 -15.61
N LEU A 459 0.52 -35.12 -15.10
CA LEU A 459 0.34 -33.99 -14.20
C LEU A 459 -0.37 -32.82 -14.88
N GLU A 460 0.00 -32.51 -16.12
CA GLU A 460 -0.66 -31.47 -16.91
C GLU A 460 -2.18 -31.70 -16.98
N ASN A 461 -2.62 -32.90 -17.38
CA ASN A 461 -4.05 -33.24 -17.42
C ASN A 461 -4.70 -33.11 -16.03
N SER A 462 -4.03 -33.61 -14.98
CA SER A 462 -4.55 -33.51 -13.61
C SER A 462 -4.71 -32.07 -13.13
N LEU A 463 -3.85 -31.15 -13.56
CA LEU A 463 -3.95 -29.72 -13.21
C LEU A 463 -5.01 -29.01 -14.03
N LEU A 464 -5.17 -29.37 -15.31
CA LEU A 464 -6.27 -28.87 -16.15
C LEU A 464 -7.63 -29.21 -15.54
N ASP A 465 -7.82 -30.41 -14.99
CA ASP A 465 -9.08 -30.82 -14.33
C ASP A 465 -9.39 -30.00 -13.07
N LYS A 466 -8.37 -29.38 -12.44
CA LYS A 466 -8.50 -28.55 -11.23
C LYS A 466 -8.68 -27.06 -11.53
N LEU A 467 -8.57 -26.66 -12.80
CA LEU A 467 -8.67 -25.29 -13.25
C LEU A 467 -9.96 -25.12 -14.06
N SER A 468 -10.68 -24.02 -13.82
CA SER A 468 -11.87 -23.75 -14.63
C SER A 468 -11.44 -23.31 -16.04
N PRO A 469 -12.20 -23.64 -17.10
CA PRO A 469 -11.89 -23.22 -18.46
C PRO A 469 -11.68 -21.70 -18.58
N GLU A 470 -12.44 -20.90 -17.82
CA GLU A 470 -12.35 -19.44 -17.84
C GLU A 470 -10.98 -18.92 -17.36
N VAL A 471 -10.34 -19.60 -16.41
CA VAL A 471 -9.02 -19.21 -15.88
C VAL A 471 -7.94 -19.38 -16.95
N ILE A 472 -8.02 -20.45 -17.75
CA ILE A 472 -6.96 -20.80 -18.72
C ILE A 472 -7.24 -20.24 -20.11
N ALA A 473 -8.50 -20.08 -20.51
CA ALA A 473 -8.90 -19.87 -21.91
C ALA A 473 -8.20 -18.70 -22.62
N ASN A 474 -7.71 -17.71 -21.87
CA ASN A 474 -7.03 -16.51 -22.36
C ASN A 474 -5.59 -16.34 -21.84
N ASP A 475 -5.02 -17.32 -21.12
CA ASP A 475 -3.70 -17.18 -20.52
C ASP A 475 -2.58 -17.30 -21.57
N LYS A 476 -1.93 -16.17 -21.85
CA LYS A 476 -0.81 -16.07 -22.81
C LYS A 476 0.36 -16.97 -22.46
N ARG A 477 0.64 -17.15 -21.16
CA ARG A 477 1.84 -17.83 -20.68
C ARG A 477 1.76 -19.33 -20.90
N VAL A 478 0.57 -19.90 -20.77
CA VAL A 478 0.29 -21.30 -21.10
C VAL A 478 0.56 -21.55 -22.59
N VAL A 479 0.08 -20.68 -23.48
CA VAL A 479 0.35 -20.80 -24.93
C VAL A 479 1.83 -20.58 -25.25
N SER A 480 2.47 -19.60 -24.63
CA SER A 480 3.90 -19.35 -24.78
C SER A 480 4.74 -20.57 -24.38
N ALA A 481 4.36 -21.30 -23.32
CA ALA A 481 5.05 -22.53 -22.93
C ALA A 481 5.02 -23.60 -24.05
N TYR A 482 3.86 -23.81 -24.67
CA TYR A 482 3.74 -24.70 -25.83
C TYR A 482 4.51 -24.23 -27.05
N LEU A 483 4.44 -22.94 -27.38
CA LEU A 483 5.16 -22.35 -28.51
C LEU A 483 6.68 -22.50 -28.34
N ASN A 484 7.20 -22.26 -27.13
CA ASN A 484 8.62 -22.39 -26.82
C ASN A 484 9.09 -23.84 -26.99
N LEU A 485 8.36 -24.81 -26.43
CA LEU A 485 8.68 -26.24 -26.62
C LEU A 485 8.56 -26.68 -28.08
N ALA A 486 7.56 -26.18 -28.81
CA ALA A 486 7.41 -26.46 -30.24
C ALA A 486 8.63 -25.93 -31.02
N SER A 487 9.06 -24.70 -30.75
CA SER A 487 10.27 -24.11 -31.34
C SER A 487 11.53 -24.95 -31.05
N MET A 488 11.71 -25.43 -29.81
CA MET A 488 12.81 -26.32 -29.44
C MET A 488 12.76 -27.64 -30.22
N ASN A 489 11.57 -28.23 -30.40
CA ASN A 489 11.39 -29.46 -31.17
C ASN A 489 11.65 -29.27 -32.65
N ILE A 490 11.27 -28.14 -33.24
CA ILE A 490 11.61 -27.78 -34.62
C ILE A 490 13.11 -27.72 -34.80
N LYS A 491 13.83 -27.00 -33.93
CA LYS A 491 15.30 -26.92 -33.95
C LYS A 491 15.97 -28.28 -33.80
N ALA A 492 15.33 -29.22 -33.09
CA ALA A 492 15.80 -30.59 -32.93
C ALA A 492 15.38 -31.54 -34.06
N GLY A 493 14.73 -31.05 -35.13
CA GLY A 493 14.24 -31.84 -36.26
C GLY A 493 12.98 -32.67 -35.97
N ARG A 494 12.32 -32.45 -34.82
CA ARG A 494 11.15 -33.20 -34.35
C ARG A 494 9.84 -32.49 -34.71
N GLN A 495 9.62 -32.28 -36.00
CA GLN A 495 8.48 -31.50 -36.52
C GLN A 495 7.10 -32.04 -36.10
N ALA A 496 6.92 -33.38 -36.12
CA ALA A 496 5.66 -33.99 -35.71
C ALA A 496 5.33 -33.71 -34.23
N GLN A 497 6.34 -33.70 -33.35
CA GLN A 497 6.16 -33.39 -31.93
C GLN A 497 5.83 -31.90 -31.72
N ALA A 498 6.47 -31.02 -32.49
CA ALA A 498 6.14 -29.59 -32.48
C ALA A 498 4.69 -29.34 -32.88
N ILE A 499 4.21 -29.96 -33.96
CA ILE A 499 2.80 -29.83 -34.39
C ILE A 499 1.84 -30.35 -33.31
N ALA A 500 2.14 -31.50 -32.70
CA ALA A 500 1.30 -32.07 -31.63
C ALA A 500 1.19 -31.14 -30.41
N LEU A 501 2.28 -30.46 -30.02
CA LEU A 501 2.28 -29.46 -28.95
C LEU A 501 1.39 -28.27 -29.29
N LEU A 502 1.48 -27.76 -30.51
CA LEU A 502 0.67 -26.63 -30.97
C LEU A 502 -0.82 -27.01 -31.05
N GLN A 503 -1.16 -28.19 -31.58
CA GLN A 503 -2.55 -28.66 -31.60
C GLN A 503 -3.15 -28.75 -30.19
N ARG A 504 -2.35 -29.21 -29.22
CA ARG A 504 -2.73 -29.26 -27.82
C ARG A 504 -2.94 -27.86 -27.23
N ALA A 505 -2.05 -26.90 -27.55
CA ALA A 505 -2.22 -25.50 -27.16
C ALA A 505 -3.54 -24.90 -27.68
N SER A 506 -3.88 -25.13 -28.96
CA SER A 506 -5.16 -24.70 -29.57
C SER A 506 -6.40 -25.27 -28.88
N GLN A 507 -6.30 -26.45 -28.27
CA GLN A 507 -7.40 -27.09 -27.53
C GLN A 507 -7.56 -26.53 -26.12
N ILE A 508 -6.45 -26.32 -25.42
CA ILE A 508 -6.44 -25.86 -24.02
C ILE A 508 -6.72 -24.36 -23.93
N VAL A 509 -6.19 -23.57 -24.88
CA VAL A 509 -6.30 -22.11 -24.88
C VAL A 509 -6.98 -21.64 -26.17
N PRO A 510 -8.30 -21.78 -26.28
CA PRO A 510 -9.04 -21.56 -27.53
C PRO A 510 -8.91 -20.13 -28.07
N ALA A 511 -8.61 -19.14 -27.22
CA ALA A 511 -8.44 -17.76 -27.65
C ALA A 511 -7.25 -17.53 -28.59
N TYR A 512 -6.22 -18.38 -28.52
CA TYR A 512 -5.04 -18.29 -29.40
C TYR A 512 -5.07 -19.32 -30.53
N LYS A 513 -6.16 -20.06 -30.69
CA LYS A 513 -6.28 -21.13 -31.70
C LYS A 513 -5.93 -20.64 -33.10
N GLU A 514 -6.48 -19.51 -33.54
CA GLU A 514 -6.20 -19.00 -34.89
C GLU A 514 -4.70 -18.69 -35.09
N GLN A 515 -4.06 -18.10 -34.07
CA GLN A 515 -2.63 -17.80 -34.12
C GLN A 515 -1.79 -19.09 -34.16
N VAL A 516 -2.14 -20.07 -33.33
CA VAL A 516 -1.43 -21.35 -33.24
C VAL A 516 -1.63 -22.19 -34.51
N ASP A 517 -2.83 -22.20 -35.08
CA ASP A 517 -3.15 -22.92 -36.32
C ASP A 517 -2.36 -22.34 -37.50
N LYS A 518 -2.15 -21.01 -37.55
CA LYS A 518 -1.24 -20.37 -38.53
C LYS A 518 0.19 -20.88 -38.39
N PHE A 519 0.73 -20.97 -37.16
CA PHE A 519 2.06 -21.53 -36.94
C PHE A 519 2.16 -22.99 -37.39
N ILE A 520 1.12 -23.81 -37.16
CA ILE A 520 1.08 -25.20 -37.63
C ILE A 520 1.19 -25.27 -39.15
N ILE A 521 0.43 -24.43 -39.89
CA ILE A 521 0.47 -24.38 -41.35
C ILE A 521 1.86 -23.96 -41.85
N GLN A 522 2.46 -22.94 -41.25
CA GLN A 522 3.80 -22.46 -41.62
C GLN A 522 4.87 -23.56 -41.43
N ILE A 523 4.77 -24.32 -40.34
CA ILE A 523 5.64 -25.47 -40.09
C ILE A 523 5.42 -26.55 -41.16
N GLN A 524 4.16 -26.89 -41.49
CA GLN A 524 3.83 -27.92 -42.49
C GLN A 524 4.31 -27.54 -43.90
N ASN A 525 4.24 -26.25 -44.25
CA ASN A 525 4.70 -25.72 -45.53
C ASN A 525 6.23 -25.57 -45.61
N GLY A 526 6.97 -25.80 -44.51
CA GLY A 526 8.42 -25.62 -44.46
C GLY A 526 8.87 -24.15 -44.46
N GLU A 527 7.97 -23.23 -44.14
CA GLU A 527 8.25 -21.78 -44.03
C GLU A 527 9.02 -21.46 -42.73
N ILE A 528 8.85 -22.29 -41.70
CA ILE A 528 9.58 -22.23 -40.42
C ILE A 528 10.44 -23.49 -40.32
N LYS A 529 11.76 -23.31 -40.20
CA LYS A 529 12.76 -24.39 -40.08
C LYS A 529 13.46 -24.38 -38.74
#